data_AF-A0AAC8PUS8-F1
#
_entry.id   AF-A0AAC8PUS8-F1
#
_cell.length_a   1.000
_cell.length_b   1.000
_cell.length_c   1.000
_cell.angle_alpha   90.00
_cell.angle_beta   90.00
_cell.angle_gamma   90.00
#
_symmetry.space_group_name_H-M   'P 1'
#
loop_
_entity.id
_entity.type
_entity.pdbx_description
1 polymer ?
#
loop_
_entity_poly.entity_id
_entity_poly.type
_entity_poly.pdbx_seq_one_letter_code
_entity_poly.pdbx_strand_id
1 'polypeptide(L)'
;MNSNEYYDWLQKFEKRNTSDDTFTPPAVYDIVLDYVNQHILNLDDLTIERPFYPDGDYQAHAQNYDENTVVIDNPPFSILSKIIDFYLANNIKFFLFAPSLTVFNPMRNRDCTAIIAPAIITYDNGAVVATCFVTNLCGDVRAMTAPTLYNALSSLEKEKPTLPKYQYSPNVLMVNNLFKLCKAGVEFSVSANESVFIRQLDCQKPHKKSLFGGGLLISDNKAKELQAKELQAKEMKIKNNLINWELSDREWAILESLGVNND
;
A
#
# COMPACT_ATOMS: atom_id res chain seq x y z
N MET A 1 22.71 32.58 -26.50
CA MET A 1 21.57 31.85 -25.91
C MET A 1 20.34 32.71 -26.05
N ASN A 2 19.39 32.30 -26.88
CA ASN A 2 18.08 32.96 -26.90
C ASN A 2 17.27 32.56 -25.64
N SER A 3 16.19 33.29 -25.34
CA SER A 3 15.35 33.02 -24.15
C SER A 3 14.91 31.56 -24.07
N ASN A 4 14.54 30.95 -25.21
CA ASN A 4 14.10 29.55 -25.27
C ASN A 4 15.24 28.57 -24.99
N GLU A 5 16.45 28.79 -25.51
CA GLU A 5 17.62 27.96 -25.21
C GLU A 5 18.02 28.03 -23.73
N TYR A 6 17.82 29.18 -23.08
CA TYR A 6 18.05 29.34 -21.64
C TYR A 6 17.00 28.60 -20.80
N TYR A 7 15.73 28.65 -21.20
CA TYR A 7 14.66 27.86 -20.56
C TYR A 7 14.87 26.35 -20.74
N ASP A 8 15.25 25.90 -21.94
CA ASP A 8 15.57 24.48 -22.22
C ASP A 8 16.82 24.02 -21.47
N TRP A 9 17.78 24.92 -21.24
CA TRP A 9 18.97 24.65 -20.43
C TRP A 9 18.64 24.58 -18.94
N LEU A 10 17.75 25.44 -18.43
CA LEU A 10 17.26 25.39 -17.04
C LEU A 10 16.46 24.12 -16.75
N GLN A 11 15.69 23.61 -17.71
CA GLN A 11 14.98 22.31 -17.59
C GLN A 11 15.93 21.12 -17.35
N LYS A 12 17.21 21.22 -17.74
CA LYS A 12 18.21 20.17 -17.45
C LYS A 12 18.67 20.14 -15.99
N PHE A 13 18.46 21.24 -15.26
CA PHE A 13 18.78 21.37 -13.83
C PHE A 13 17.55 21.28 -12.92
N GLU A 14 16.35 21.29 -13.50
CA GLU A 14 15.18 20.77 -12.81
C GLU A 14 15.42 19.29 -12.56
N LYS A 15 15.68 18.93 -11.30
CA LYS A 15 15.64 17.54 -10.86
C LYS A 15 14.31 16.95 -11.35
N ARG A 16 14.36 16.07 -12.36
CA ARG A 16 13.24 15.19 -12.66
C ARG A 16 13.07 14.32 -11.42
N ASN A 17 12.17 14.71 -10.53
CA ASN A 17 11.69 13.84 -9.47
C ASN A 17 10.75 12.81 -10.09
N THR A 18 11.23 12.03 -11.05
CA THR A 18 10.55 10.79 -11.42
C THR A 18 10.99 9.78 -10.37
N SER A 19 10.20 9.65 -9.31
CA SER A 19 10.30 8.63 -8.26
C SER A 19 10.12 7.19 -8.79
N ASP A 20 10.29 7.00 -10.09
CA ASP A 20 9.66 5.97 -10.90
C ASP A 20 10.66 4.91 -11.37
N ASP A 21 11.96 5.25 -11.39
CA ASP A 21 13.04 4.30 -11.73
C ASP A 21 13.78 3.91 -10.45
N THR A 22 13.20 2.97 -9.72
CA THR A 22 13.74 2.54 -8.42
C THR A 22 13.87 1.05 -8.40
N PHE A 23 15.08 0.56 -8.16
CA PHE A 23 15.31 -0.86 -8.01
C PHE A 23 14.53 -1.43 -6.82
N THR A 24 13.86 -2.55 -7.07
CA THR A 24 13.17 -3.33 -6.04
C THR A 24 14.21 -3.97 -5.12
N PRO A 25 14.03 -3.91 -3.78
CA PRO A 25 14.89 -4.61 -2.85
C PRO A 25 15.01 -6.10 -3.21
N PRO A 26 16.22 -6.71 -3.24
CA PRO A 26 16.39 -8.09 -3.70
C PRO A 26 15.48 -9.09 -2.99
N ALA A 27 15.39 -9.04 -1.66
CA ALA A 27 14.51 -9.95 -0.90
C ALA A 27 13.02 -9.84 -1.28
N VAL A 28 12.55 -8.66 -1.68
CA VAL A 28 11.17 -8.48 -2.17
C VAL A 28 11.03 -9.08 -3.56
N TYR A 29 12.00 -8.82 -4.43
CA TYR A 29 12.00 -9.34 -5.79
C TYR A 29 12.04 -10.88 -5.81
N ASP A 30 12.89 -11.50 -4.99
CA ASP A 30 13.02 -12.96 -4.88
C ASP A 30 11.69 -13.62 -4.47
N ILE A 31 10.97 -13.04 -3.50
CA ILE A 31 9.64 -13.51 -3.09
C ILE A 31 8.63 -13.44 -4.24
N VAL A 32 8.66 -12.35 -5.01
CA VAL A 32 7.77 -12.17 -6.17
C VAL A 32 8.12 -13.20 -7.24
N LEU A 33 9.40 -13.42 -7.50
CA LEU A 33 9.87 -14.40 -8.48
C LEU A 33 9.44 -15.82 -8.10
N ASP A 34 9.63 -16.21 -6.85
CA ASP A 34 9.18 -17.51 -6.32
C ASP A 34 7.67 -17.69 -6.46
N TYR A 35 6.90 -16.64 -6.15
CA TYR A 35 5.44 -16.69 -6.30
C TYR A 35 5.01 -16.86 -7.76
N VAL A 36 5.63 -16.10 -8.69
CA VAL A 36 5.33 -16.24 -10.12
C VAL A 36 5.63 -17.66 -10.58
N ASN A 37 6.80 -18.21 -10.22
CA ASN A 37 7.20 -19.57 -10.59
C ASN A 37 6.23 -20.64 -10.10
N GLN A 38 5.77 -20.52 -8.85
CA GLN A 38 4.95 -21.55 -8.20
C GLN A 38 3.46 -21.48 -8.56
N HIS A 39 2.96 -20.28 -8.89
CA HIS A 39 1.51 -20.04 -8.95
C HIS A 39 1.01 -19.45 -10.27
N ILE A 40 1.86 -18.83 -11.07
CA ILE A 40 1.46 -18.08 -12.27
C ILE A 40 2.00 -18.74 -13.53
N LEU A 41 3.32 -18.94 -13.61
CA LEU A 41 4.02 -19.42 -14.80
C LEU A 41 5.34 -20.07 -14.39
N ASN A 42 5.59 -21.31 -14.83
CA ASN A 42 6.91 -21.94 -14.63
C ASN A 42 7.99 -21.14 -15.37
N LEU A 43 9.05 -20.79 -14.67
CA LEU A 43 10.15 -19.95 -15.14
C LEU A 43 11.39 -20.74 -15.60
N ASP A 44 11.45 -22.06 -15.41
CA ASP A 44 12.65 -22.88 -15.65
C ASP A 44 13.25 -22.71 -17.07
N ASP A 45 12.40 -22.58 -18.09
CA ASP A 45 12.79 -22.44 -19.50
C ASP A 45 12.61 -21.01 -20.03
N LEU A 46 12.40 -20.02 -19.16
CA LEU A 46 12.13 -18.63 -19.55
C LEU A 46 13.29 -17.70 -19.22
N THR A 47 13.55 -16.77 -20.15
CA THR A 47 14.41 -15.62 -19.92
C THR A 47 13.61 -14.55 -19.19
N ILE A 48 14.03 -14.23 -17.96
CA ILE A 48 13.41 -13.17 -17.15
C ILE A 48 14.11 -11.85 -17.45
N GLU A 49 13.34 -10.87 -17.92
CA GLU A 49 13.85 -9.56 -18.29
C GLU A 49 13.42 -8.47 -17.31
N ARG A 50 14.35 -7.53 -17.08
CA ARG A 50 14.19 -6.40 -16.15
C ARG A 50 14.58 -5.07 -16.81
N PRO A 51 13.75 -4.58 -17.75
CA PRO A 51 14.11 -3.46 -18.62
C PRO A 51 13.95 -2.08 -17.97
N PHE A 52 13.45 -1.98 -16.74
CA PHE A 52 13.16 -0.69 -16.11
C PHE A 52 14.32 -0.26 -15.21
N TYR A 53 15.18 0.56 -15.79
CA TYR A 53 16.29 1.21 -15.11
C TYR A 53 16.41 2.66 -15.59
N PRO A 54 17.10 3.54 -14.84
CA PRO A 54 17.24 4.95 -15.20
C PRO A 54 17.77 5.11 -16.64
N ASP A 55 17.09 5.98 -17.41
CA ASP A 55 17.37 6.24 -18.83
C ASP A 55 17.20 5.02 -19.77
N GLY A 56 16.59 3.93 -19.29
CA GLY A 56 16.28 2.75 -20.07
C GLY A 56 15.14 2.95 -21.07
N ASP A 57 15.27 2.34 -22.24
CA ASP A 57 14.21 2.25 -23.25
C ASP A 57 13.68 0.82 -23.31
N TYR A 58 12.59 0.58 -22.58
CA TYR A 58 11.95 -0.74 -22.52
C TYR A 58 11.44 -1.23 -23.87
N GLN A 59 11.17 -0.33 -24.83
CA GLN A 59 10.70 -0.68 -26.16
C GLN A 59 11.87 -1.14 -27.05
N ALA A 60 13.00 -0.43 -26.99
CA ALA A 60 14.23 -0.85 -27.65
C ALA A 60 14.75 -2.17 -27.05
N HIS A 61 14.69 -2.31 -25.73
CA HIS A 61 15.08 -3.55 -25.04
C HIS A 61 14.25 -4.75 -25.50
N ALA A 62 12.94 -4.54 -25.70
CA ALA A 62 12.01 -5.58 -26.16
C ALA A 62 12.29 -6.11 -27.58
N GLN A 63 13.15 -5.47 -28.37
CA GLN A 63 13.55 -5.98 -29.68
C GLN A 63 14.35 -7.30 -29.61
N ASN A 64 14.91 -7.61 -28.45
CA ASN A 64 15.64 -8.85 -28.21
C ASN A 64 14.77 -9.96 -27.60
N TYR A 65 13.47 -9.71 -27.38
CA TYR A 65 12.59 -10.67 -26.74
C TYR A 65 12.10 -11.72 -27.73
N ASP A 66 11.96 -12.94 -27.23
CA ASP A 66 11.40 -14.09 -27.93
C ASP A 66 10.19 -14.66 -27.18
N GLU A 67 9.63 -15.76 -27.69
CA GLU A 67 8.49 -16.43 -27.06
C GLU A 67 8.80 -16.99 -25.66
N ASN A 68 10.07 -17.15 -25.31
CA ASN A 68 10.53 -17.63 -24.00
C ASN A 68 10.90 -16.48 -23.07
N THR A 69 10.60 -15.25 -23.43
CA THR A 69 10.88 -14.07 -22.61
C THR A 69 9.68 -13.69 -21.74
N VAL A 70 9.94 -13.36 -20.48
CA VAL A 70 8.95 -12.79 -19.54
C VAL A 70 9.53 -11.60 -18.80
N VAL A 71 8.77 -10.49 -18.74
CA VAL A 71 9.17 -9.32 -17.97
C VAL A 71 8.61 -9.42 -16.57
N ILE A 72 9.48 -9.54 -15.57
CA ILE A 72 9.10 -9.50 -14.15
C ILE A 72 9.87 -8.36 -13.53
N ASP A 73 9.27 -7.18 -13.37
CA ASP A 73 10.03 -6.02 -12.95
C ASP A 73 9.16 -4.88 -12.41
N ASN A 74 9.81 -3.88 -11.81
CA ASN A 74 9.17 -2.68 -11.26
C ASN A 74 9.24 -1.52 -12.25
N PRO A 75 8.15 -1.24 -12.99
CA PRO A 75 8.14 -0.18 -13.99
C PRO A 75 7.95 1.21 -13.36
N PRO A 76 8.29 2.27 -14.11
CA PRO A 76 7.85 3.62 -13.80
C PRO A 76 6.32 3.72 -13.78
N PHE A 77 5.74 3.92 -12.58
CA PHE A 77 4.30 3.87 -12.36
C PHE A 77 3.54 4.95 -13.14
N SER A 78 4.15 6.11 -13.41
CA SER A 78 3.52 7.20 -14.18
C SER A 78 3.20 6.84 -15.63
N ILE A 79 3.91 5.85 -16.21
CA ILE A 79 3.70 5.40 -17.59
C ILE A 79 3.26 3.93 -17.68
N LEU A 80 2.90 3.31 -16.55
CA LEU A 80 2.51 1.90 -16.47
C LEU A 80 1.43 1.52 -17.50
N SER A 81 0.42 2.37 -17.72
CA SER A 81 -0.61 2.10 -18.73
C SER A 81 -0.04 1.99 -20.15
N LYS A 82 0.95 2.81 -20.50
CA LYS A 82 1.62 2.79 -21.82
C LYS A 82 2.49 1.55 -21.97
N ILE A 83 3.16 1.15 -20.89
CA ILE A 83 3.97 -0.09 -20.85
C ILE A 83 3.06 -1.30 -21.08
N ILE A 84 1.93 -1.37 -20.38
CA ILE A 84 0.96 -2.46 -20.57
C ILE A 84 0.43 -2.46 -22.01
N ASP A 85 0.07 -1.31 -22.58
CA ASP A 85 -0.38 -1.22 -23.98
C ASP A 85 0.66 -1.81 -24.95
N PHE A 86 1.93 -1.42 -24.76
CA PHE A 86 3.02 -1.90 -25.59
C PHE A 86 3.25 -3.42 -25.42
N TYR A 87 3.26 -3.94 -24.20
CA TYR A 87 3.46 -5.36 -23.96
C TYR A 87 2.31 -6.22 -24.47
N LEU A 88 1.06 -5.79 -24.30
CA LEU A 88 -0.10 -6.48 -24.87
C LEU A 88 -0.05 -6.47 -26.41
N ALA A 89 0.25 -5.32 -27.04
CA ALA A 89 0.31 -5.21 -28.49
C ALA A 89 1.42 -6.07 -29.14
N ASN A 90 2.48 -6.37 -28.39
CA ASN A 90 3.61 -7.18 -28.86
C ASN A 90 3.62 -8.60 -28.29
N ASN A 91 2.53 -9.05 -27.64
CA ASN A 91 2.41 -10.37 -27.01
C ASN A 91 3.55 -10.69 -26.01
N ILE A 92 4.03 -9.68 -25.30
CA ILE A 92 5.09 -9.84 -24.28
C ILE A 92 4.44 -10.32 -22.99
N LYS A 93 4.95 -11.43 -22.43
CA LYS A 93 4.55 -11.96 -21.13
C LYS A 93 5.06 -11.03 -20.03
N PHE A 94 4.21 -10.63 -19.08
CA PHE A 94 4.65 -9.76 -17.99
C PHE A 94 3.99 -10.03 -16.65
N PHE A 95 4.73 -9.74 -15.57
CA PHE A 95 4.25 -9.60 -14.20
C PHE A 95 4.91 -8.34 -13.60
N LEU A 96 4.16 -7.25 -13.55
CA LEU A 96 4.68 -5.92 -13.22
C LEU A 96 4.22 -5.47 -11.83
N PHE A 97 5.09 -4.75 -11.13
CA PHE A 97 4.72 -4.06 -9.90
C PHE A 97 3.80 -2.88 -10.22
N ALA A 98 2.86 -2.58 -9.34
CA ALA A 98 1.86 -1.54 -9.55
C ALA A 98 1.44 -0.87 -8.22
N PRO A 99 1.05 0.42 -8.23
CA PRO A 99 0.58 1.11 -7.04
C PRO A 99 -0.73 0.48 -6.54
N SER A 100 -0.74 -0.01 -5.30
CA SER A 100 -1.82 -0.86 -4.75
C SER A 100 -3.21 -0.21 -4.79
N LEU A 101 -3.33 1.04 -4.33
CA LEU A 101 -4.62 1.75 -4.22
C LEU A 101 -5.23 2.12 -5.57
N THR A 102 -4.41 2.18 -6.62
CA THR A 102 -4.84 2.60 -7.96
C THR A 102 -4.55 1.52 -9.01
N VAL A 103 -4.39 0.26 -8.60
CA VAL A 103 -3.98 -0.85 -9.48
C VAL A 103 -4.92 -1.04 -10.68
N PHE A 104 -6.20 -0.70 -10.55
CA PHE A 104 -7.17 -0.79 -11.63
C PHE A 104 -7.06 0.32 -12.68
N ASN A 105 -6.47 1.48 -12.33
CA ASN A 105 -6.32 2.60 -13.27
C ASN A 105 -5.51 2.24 -14.53
N PRO A 106 -4.29 1.67 -14.42
CA PRO A 106 -3.51 1.30 -15.60
C PRO A 106 -4.17 0.18 -16.42
N MET A 107 -5.10 -0.59 -15.84
CA MET A 107 -5.78 -1.71 -16.50
C MET A 107 -7.02 -1.29 -17.31
N ARG A 108 -7.41 -0.01 -17.26
CA ARG A 108 -8.61 0.47 -17.96
C ARG A 108 -8.58 0.11 -19.44
N ASN A 109 -9.55 -0.68 -19.89
CA ASN A 109 -9.70 -1.19 -21.27
C ASN A 109 -8.53 -2.06 -21.74
N ARG A 110 -7.84 -2.77 -20.85
CA ARG A 110 -6.70 -3.65 -21.18
C ARG A 110 -6.93 -5.06 -20.66
N ASP A 111 -6.49 -6.06 -21.40
CA ASP A 111 -6.63 -7.48 -21.03
C ASP A 111 -5.49 -7.93 -20.13
N CYS A 112 -5.61 -7.56 -18.85
CA CYS A 112 -4.72 -7.97 -17.78
C CYS A 112 -5.48 -8.18 -16.48
N THR A 113 -4.74 -8.70 -15.49
CA THR A 113 -5.21 -9.15 -14.19
C THR A 113 -4.51 -8.36 -13.08
N ALA A 114 -5.27 -7.82 -12.13
CA ALA A 114 -4.73 -7.29 -10.89
C ALA A 114 -4.47 -8.43 -9.89
N ILE A 115 -3.25 -8.55 -9.39
CA ILE A 115 -2.90 -9.47 -8.31
C ILE A 115 -2.82 -8.66 -7.00
N ILE A 116 -3.80 -8.89 -6.12
CA ILE A 116 -3.97 -8.15 -4.86
C ILE A 116 -3.19 -8.86 -3.75
N ALA A 117 -1.98 -8.37 -3.51
CA ALA A 117 -1.10 -8.73 -2.39
C ALA A 117 -0.35 -7.48 -1.91
N PRO A 118 -1.03 -6.54 -1.23
CA PRO A 118 -0.46 -5.24 -0.90
C PRO A 118 0.69 -5.37 0.10
N ALA A 119 1.85 -4.78 -0.23
CA ALA A 119 3.02 -4.69 0.64
C ALA A 119 3.56 -3.26 0.68
N ILE A 120 4.06 -2.79 1.83
CA ILE A 120 4.73 -1.49 1.93
C ILE A 120 6.21 -1.70 1.62
N ILE A 121 6.61 -1.37 0.39
CA ILE A 121 7.98 -1.55 -0.09
C ILE A 121 8.73 -0.23 0.06
N THR A 122 9.92 -0.28 0.66
CA THR A 122 10.89 0.82 0.63
C THR A 122 11.88 0.55 -0.49
N TYR A 123 11.84 1.33 -1.56
CA TYR A 123 12.73 1.20 -2.71
C TYR A 123 14.08 1.88 -2.48
N ASP A 124 15.05 1.60 -3.34
CA ASP A 124 16.44 2.07 -3.18
C ASP A 124 16.61 3.59 -3.17
N ASN A 125 15.68 4.33 -3.78
CA ASN A 125 15.66 5.80 -3.69
C ASN A 125 15.04 6.34 -2.39
N GLY A 126 14.65 5.46 -1.46
CA GLY A 126 13.97 5.79 -0.20
C GLY A 126 12.46 5.97 -0.31
N ALA A 127 11.85 5.82 -1.49
CA ALA A 127 10.41 5.88 -1.65
C ALA A 127 9.74 4.71 -0.92
N VAL A 128 8.72 5.03 -0.12
CA VAL A 128 7.90 4.03 0.59
C VAL A 128 6.54 3.99 -0.10
N VAL A 129 6.28 2.91 -0.86
CA VAL A 129 5.07 2.78 -1.67
C VAL A 129 4.33 1.50 -1.30
N ALA A 130 3.01 1.60 -1.21
CA ALA A 130 2.14 0.43 -1.08
C ALA A 130 1.92 -0.18 -2.47
N THR A 131 2.40 -1.39 -2.67
CA THR A 131 2.53 -2.02 -4.00
C THR A 131 1.76 -3.32 -4.09
N CYS A 132 1.09 -3.52 -5.23
CA CYS A 132 0.47 -4.77 -5.71
C CYS A 132 1.08 -5.11 -7.09
N PHE A 133 0.43 -5.97 -7.87
CA PHE A 133 0.97 -6.41 -9.16
C PHE A 133 -0.11 -6.47 -10.26
N VAL A 134 0.34 -6.41 -11.51
CA VAL A 134 -0.49 -6.55 -12.71
C VAL A 134 0.18 -7.50 -13.71
N THR A 135 -0.59 -8.38 -14.34
CA THR A 135 -0.06 -9.40 -15.25
C THR A 135 -1.04 -9.73 -16.39
N ASN A 136 -0.55 -10.18 -17.54
CA ASN A 136 -1.38 -10.77 -18.61
C ASN A 136 -1.40 -12.31 -18.59
N LEU A 137 -0.88 -12.93 -17.53
CA LEU A 137 -0.63 -14.39 -17.46
C LEU A 137 -1.79 -15.20 -16.86
N CYS A 138 -2.91 -14.56 -16.50
CA CYS A 138 -4.03 -15.23 -15.83
C CYS A 138 -5.31 -15.32 -16.69
N GLY A 139 -5.17 -15.26 -18.02
CA GLY A 139 -6.29 -15.40 -18.96
C GLY A 139 -7.41 -14.39 -18.70
N ASP A 140 -8.64 -14.88 -18.59
CA ASP A 140 -9.85 -14.05 -18.46
C ASP A 140 -10.07 -13.44 -17.05
N VAL A 141 -9.19 -13.75 -16.09
CA VAL A 141 -9.33 -13.22 -14.73
C VAL A 141 -8.96 -11.74 -14.70
N ARG A 142 -9.86 -10.87 -14.24
CA ARG A 142 -9.60 -9.41 -14.14
C ARG A 142 -8.95 -8.98 -12.84
N ALA A 143 -9.24 -9.65 -11.73
CA ALA A 143 -8.66 -9.37 -10.43
C ALA A 143 -8.69 -10.61 -9.56
N MET A 144 -7.64 -10.85 -8.78
CA MET A 144 -7.59 -11.94 -7.80
C MET A 144 -6.74 -11.55 -6.60
N THR A 145 -7.03 -12.16 -5.45
CA THR A 145 -6.19 -12.03 -4.25
C THR A 145 -5.07 -13.06 -4.25
N ALA A 146 -3.89 -12.71 -3.73
CA ALA A 146 -2.76 -13.62 -3.55
C ALA A 146 -2.29 -13.68 -2.09
N PRO A 147 -3.01 -14.41 -1.19
CA PRO A 147 -2.68 -14.47 0.23
C PRO A 147 -1.28 -15.05 0.52
N THR A 148 -0.81 -16.01 -0.29
CA THR A 148 0.52 -16.61 -0.14
C THR A 148 1.62 -15.57 -0.36
N LEU A 149 1.53 -14.81 -1.45
CA LEU A 149 2.42 -13.68 -1.74
C LEU A 149 2.36 -12.60 -0.65
N TYR A 150 1.15 -12.22 -0.23
CA TYR A 150 0.95 -11.24 0.84
C TYR A 150 1.64 -11.66 2.14
N ASN A 151 1.48 -12.92 2.56
CA ASN A 151 2.07 -13.43 3.80
C ASN A 151 3.60 -13.50 3.72
N ALA A 152 4.16 -13.88 2.57
CA ALA A 152 5.60 -13.90 2.35
C ALA A 152 6.18 -12.48 2.45
N LEU A 153 5.62 -11.52 1.71
CA LEU A 153 6.06 -10.11 1.75
C LEU A 153 5.90 -9.48 3.13
N SER A 154 4.79 -9.76 3.82
CA SER A 154 4.52 -9.25 5.18
C SER A 154 5.50 -9.80 6.22
N SER A 155 6.14 -10.94 5.97
CA SER A 155 7.10 -11.54 6.89
C SER A 155 8.42 -10.76 6.90
N LEU A 156 8.81 -10.14 5.77
CA LEU A 156 9.97 -9.23 5.69
C LEU A 156 9.80 -7.99 6.59
N GLU A 157 8.57 -7.48 6.75
CA GLU A 157 8.32 -6.36 7.65
C GLU A 157 8.46 -6.76 9.13
N LYS A 158 8.05 -7.98 9.50
CA LYS A 158 8.07 -8.48 10.88
C LYS A 158 9.47 -8.72 11.41
N GLU A 159 10.45 -8.90 10.54
CA GLU A 159 11.87 -8.98 10.92
C GLU A 159 12.41 -7.63 11.43
N LYS A 160 11.74 -6.51 11.14
CA LYS A 160 12.08 -5.21 11.75
C LYS A 160 11.62 -5.22 13.21
N PRO A 161 12.48 -4.89 14.19
CA PRO A 161 12.12 -4.95 15.60
C PRO A 161 10.98 -3.98 15.91
N THR A 162 9.76 -4.51 16.08
CA THR A 162 8.61 -3.72 16.48
C THR A 162 8.70 -3.41 17.96
N LEU A 163 8.61 -2.12 18.33
CA LEU A 163 8.45 -1.75 19.73
C LEU A 163 7.15 -2.35 20.28
N PRO A 164 7.15 -2.87 21.52
CA PRO A 164 5.95 -3.47 22.12
C PRO A 164 4.83 -2.43 22.24
N LYS A 165 3.61 -2.81 21.86
CA LYS A 165 2.40 -2.05 22.13
C LYS A 165 1.87 -2.43 23.51
N TYR A 166 1.60 -1.42 24.34
CA TYR A 166 1.04 -1.64 25.68
C TYR A 166 -0.44 -1.29 25.71
N GLN A 167 -1.23 -2.15 26.35
CA GLN A 167 -2.62 -1.87 26.72
C GLN A 167 -2.67 -1.59 28.22
N TYR A 168 -3.26 -0.46 28.60
CA TYR A 168 -3.43 -0.07 30.00
C TYR A 168 -4.87 -0.27 30.43
N SER A 169 -5.08 -0.33 31.75
CA SER A 169 -6.42 -0.27 32.35
C SER A 169 -7.14 1.00 31.90
N PRO A 170 -8.48 1.00 31.74
CA PRO A 170 -9.27 2.20 31.46
C PRO A 170 -9.07 3.34 32.46
N ASN A 171 -8.65 3.02 33.69
CA ASN A 171 -8.32 3.99 34.72
C ASN A 171 -6.98 4.69 34.50
N VAL A 172 -6.19 4.32 33.49
CA VAL A 172 -4.94 4.99 33.13
C VAL A 172 -5.20 5.91 31.94
N LEU A 173 -5.37 7.19 32.23
CA LEU A 173 -5.54 8.21 31.21
C LEU A 173 -4.17 8.65 30.67
N MET A 174 -3.90 8.34 29.41
CA MET A 174 -2.72 8.81 28.67
C MET A 174 -3.10 9.98 27.75
N VAL A 175 -2.12 10.83 27.43
CA VAL A 175 -2.33 11.98 26.53
C VAL A 175 -2.91 11.57 25.17
N ASN A 176 -2.54 10.39 24.67
CA ASN A 176 -3.05 9.84 23.41
C ASN A 176 -4.57 9.58 23.43
N ASN A 177 -5.17 9.29 24.58
CA ASN A 177 -6.63 9.19 24.70
C ASN A 177 -7.27 10.57 24.45
N LEU A 178 -6.74 11.61 25.08
CA LEU A 178 -7.22 13.00 24.91
C LEU A 178 -7.03 13.51 23.49
N PHE A 179 -5.92 13.18 22.83
CA PHE A 179 -5.69 13.53 21.42
C PHE A 179 -6.75 12.94 20.49
N LYS A 180 -7.19 11.69 20.74
CA LYS A 180 -8.25 11.07 19.93
C LYS A 180 -9.58 11.81 20.10
N LEU A 181 -9.94 12.16 21.34
CA LEU A 181 -11.18 12.86 21.63
C LEU A 181 -11.18 14.28 21.05
N CYS A 182 -10.08 15.02 21.25
CA CYS A 182 -9.91 16.37 20.72
C CYS A 182 -10.03 16.40 19.18
N LYS A 183 -9.36 15.48 18.49
CA LYS A 183 -9.48 15.33 17.02
C LYS A 183 -10.89 14.97 16.56
N ALA A 184 -11.66 14.28 17.39
CA ALA A 184 -13.05 13.95 17.12
C ALA A 184 -14.04 15.07 17.51
N GLY A 185 -13.55 16.20 18.05
CA GLY A 185 -14.41 17.28 18.55
C GLY A 185 -15.18 16.91 19.82
N VAL A 186 -14.72 15.90 20.57
CA VAL A 186 -15.37 15.42 21.78
C VAL A 186 -14.68 16.02 23.00
N GLU A 187 -15.44 16.79 23.78
CA GLU A 187 -14.97 17.35 25.04
C GLU A 187 -14.92 16.28 26.15
N PHE A 188 -13.82 16.29 26.90
CA PHE A 188 -13.60 15.47 28.08
C PHE A 188 -12.69 16.20 29.06
N SER A 189 -13.03 16.14 30.34
CA SER A 189 -12.24 16.72 31.42
C SER A 189 -12.24 15.85 32.67
N VAL A 190 -11.16 15.96 33.42
CA VAL A 190 -10.91 15.26 34.68
C VAL A 190 -10.44 16.28 35.70
N SER A 191 -11.05 16.29 36.88
CA SER A 191 -10.70 17.20 37.95
C SER A 191 -9.55 16.66 38.81
N ALA A 192 -8.91 17.54 39.58
CA ALA A 192 -7.77 17.19 40.42
C ALA A 192 -8.14 16.21 41.55
N ASN A 193 -9.38 16.22 42.04
CA ASN A 193 -9.86 15.28 43.05
C ASN A 193 -10.21 13.89 42.49
N GLU A 194 -10.33 13.76 41.16
CA GLU A 194 -10.62 12.50 40.49
C GLU A 194 -9.40 11.92 39.77
N SER A 195 -8.23 12.51 39.98
CA SER A 195 -7.01 12.06 39.32
C SER A 195 -5.75 12.18 40.16
N VAL A 196 -4.79 11.30 39.89
CA VAL A 196 -3.45 11.33 40.48
C VAL A 196 -2.42 11.09 39.39
N PHE A 197 -1.40 11.93 39.33
CA PHE A 197 -0.30 11.74 38.40
C PHE A 197 0.55 10.52 38.75
N ILE A 198 0.85 9.71 37.74
CA ILE A 198 1.72 8.55 37.85
C ILE A 198 2.78 8.54 36.75
N ARG A 199 4.01 8.18 37.12
CA ARG A 199 5.10 7.95 36.15
C ARG A 199 5.16 6.50 35.67
N GLN A 200 4.60 5.58 36.45
CA GLN A 200 4.78 4.14 36.31
C GLN A 200 3.68 3.42 37.09
N LEU A 201 3.23 2.25 36.60
CA LEU A 201 2.39 1.33 37.36
C LEU A 201 3.24 0.37 38.20
N ASP A 202 2.74 -0.09 39.35
CA ASP A 202 3.50 -1.02 40.19
C ASP A 202 3.88 -2.31 39.47
N CYS A 203 3.00 -2.83 38.61
CA CYS A 203 3.29 -3.99 37.77
C CYS A 203 4.43 -3.75 36.76
N GLN A 204 4.78 -2.49 36.46
CA GLN A 204 5.90 -2.14 35.58
C GLN A 204 7.24 -2.03 36.32
N LYS A 205 7.24 -1.95 37.65
CA LYS A 205 8.46 -1.80 38.47
C LYS A 205 9.44 -2.98 38.29
N PRO A 206 9.01 -4.25 38.36
CA PRO A 206 9.91 -5.38 38.15
C PRO A 206 10.54 -5.39 36.74
N HIS A 207 9.84 -4.83 35.75
CA HIS A 207 10.29 -4.76 34.36
C HIS A 207 11.09 -3.49 34.02
N LYS A 208 11.33 -2.60 34.99
CA LYS A 208 12.00 -1.30 34.80
C LYS A 208 11.39 -0.47 33.65
N LYS A 209 10.07 -0.56 33.47
CA LYS A 209 9.32 0.20 32.44
C LYS A 209 8.57 1.36 33.06
N SER A 210 8.31 2.42 32.32
CA SER A 210 7.50 3.57 32.78
C SER A 210 6.43 3.93 31.75
N LEU A 211 5.48 4.77 32.15
CA LEU A 211 4.55 5.42 31.23
C LEU A 211 5.31 6.51 30.47
N PHE A 212 5.32 6.43 29.15
CA PHE A 212 5.99 7.43 28.32
C PHE A 212 5.29 8.79 28.48
N GLY A 213 6.02 9.78 29.03
CA GLY A 213 5.47 11.10 29.37
C GLY A 213 4.63 11.13 30.65
N GLY A 214 4.49 10.02 31.37
CA GLY A 214 3.58 9.88 32.51
C GLY A 214 2.11 9.72 32.09
N GLY A 215 1.23 9.60 33.08
CA GLY A 215 -0.21 9.51 32.90
C GLY A 215 -0.97 9.87 34.18
N LEU A 216 -2.30 9.83 34.11
CA LEU A 216 -3.16 10.02 35.28
C LEU A 216 -3.86 8.70 35.62
N LEU A 217 -3.84 8.30 36.88
CA LEU A 217 -4.88 7.42 37.40
C LEU A 217 -6.16 8.22 37.58
N ILE A 218 -7.28 7.70 37.10
CA ILE A 218 -8.59 8.36 37.18
C ILE A 218 -9.62 7.46 37.89
N SER A 219 -10.62 8.09 38.49
CA SER A 219 -11.73 7.41 39.16
C SER A 219 -12.48 6.46 38.22
N ASP A 220 -13.11 5.40 38.74
CA ASP A 220 -13.89 4.45 37.93
C ASP A 220 -15.03 5.14 37.16
N ASN A 221 -15.63 6.16 37.76
CA ASN A 221 -16.67 6.94 37.11
C ASN A 221 -16.11 7.69 35.90
N LYS A 222 -14.93 8.31 36.04
CA LYS A 222 -14.25 8.98 34.92
C LYS A 222 -13.71 8.02 33.87
N ALA A 223 -13.26 6.84 34.27
CA ALA A 223 -12.86 5.80 33.33
C ALA A 223 -14.04 5.34 32.46
N LYS A 224 -15.22 5.15 33.05
CA LYS A 224 -16.46 4.84 32.31
C LYS A 224 -16.87 5.97 31.38
N GLU A 225 -16.82 7.21 31.84
CA GLU A 225 -17.08 8.38 30.99
C GLU A 225 -16.11 8.45 29.81
N LEU A 226 -14.81 8.27 30.07
CA LEU A 226 -13.78 8.25 29.04
C LEU A 226 -14.07 7.19 27.97
N GLN A 227 -14.42 5.97 28.38
CA GLN A 227 -14.77 4.89 27.46
C GLN A 227 -16.00 5.22 26.61
N ALA A 228 -17.04 5.80 27.22
CA ALA A 228 -18.24 6.23 26.50
C ALA A 228 -17.91 7.30 25.45
N LYS A 229 -17.06 8.27 25.81
CA LYS A 229 -16.58 9.33 24.90
C LYS A 229 -15.71 8.76 23.78
N GLU A 230 -14.85 7.78 24.08
CA GLU A 230 -14.04 7.11 23.06
C GLU A 230 -14.89 6.30 22.07
N LEU A 231 -15.97 5.65 22.55
CA LEU A 231 -16.92 4.96 21.67
C LEU A 231 -17.68 5.95 20.79
N GLN A 232 -18.18 7.04 21.39
CA GLN A 232 -18.83 8.14 20.66
C GLN A 232 -17.91 8.70 19.56
N ALA A 233 -16.63 8.97 19.88
CA ALA A 233 -15.64 9.45 18.92
C ALA A 233 -15.40 8.46 17.77
N LYS A 234 -15.37 7.14 18.05
CA LYS A 234 -15.24 6.11 17.02
C LYS A 234 -16.46 6.07 16.10
N GLU A 235 -17.66 6.11 16.67
CA GLU A 235 -18.91 6.11 15.89
C GLU A 235 -19.05 7.35 15.01
N MET A 236 -18.74 8.54 15.54
CA MET A 236 -18.72 9.77 14.74
C MET A 236 -17.73 9.69 13.59
N LYS A 237 -16.52 9.16 13.84
CA LYS A 237 -15.50 8.99 12.80
C LYS A 237 -15.96 8.04 11.69
N ILE A 238 -16.64 6.95 12.04
CA ILE A 238 -17.19 6.01 11.05
C ILE A 238 -18.27 6.70 10.22
N LYS A 239 -19.22 7.38 10.86
CA LYS A 239 -20.33 8.07 10.16
C LYS A 239 -19.83 9.19 9.25
N ASN A 240 -18.91 10.02 9.71
CA ASN A 240 -18.41 11.16 8.93
C ASN A 240 -17.55 10.74 7.73
N ASN A 241 -16.99 9.53 7.74
CA ASN A 241 -16.13 9.03 6.65
C ASN A 241 -16.89 8.19 5.60
N LEU A 242 -18.18 7.93 5.80
CA LEU A 242 -18.99 7.13 4.88
C LEU A 242 -19.76 8.05 3.95
N ILE A 243 -19.25 8.21 2.73
CA ILE A 243 -20.03 8.73 1.61
C ILE A 243 -20.52 7.51 0.84
N ASN A 244 -21.83 7.25 0.89
CA ASN A 244 -22.44 6.19 0.11
C ASN A 244 -22.66 6.68 -1.32
N TRP A 245 -22.17 5.93 -2.29
CA TRP A 245 -22.40 6.15 -3.72
C TRP A 245 -23.35 5.07 -4.22
N GLU A 246 -24.39 5.46 -4.95
CA GLU A 246 -25.35 4.55 -5.57
C GLU A 246 -24.97 4.29 -7.02
N LEU A 247 -25.21 3.07 -7.51
CA LEU A 247 -25.07 2.74 -8.93
C LEU A 247 -26.20 3.39 -9.73
N SER A 248 -25.84 3.99 -10.85
CA SER A 248 -26.81 4.51 -11.83
C SER A 248 -27.53 3.39 -12.57
N ASP A 249 -28.69 3.68 -13.18
CA ASP A 249 -29.43 2.73 -14.02
C ASP A 249 -28.56 2.11 -15.12
N ARG A 250 -27.64 2.90 -15.70
CA ARG A 250 -26.68 2.44 -16.70
C ARG A 250 -25.73 1.38 -16.13
N GLU A 251 -25.27 1.53 -14.89
CA GLU A 251 -24.36 0.59 -14.24
C GLU A 251 -25.10 -0.68 -13.79
N TRP A 252 -26.35 -0.57 -13.35
CA TRP A 252 -27.22 -1.73 -13.12
C TRP A 252 -27.44 -2.53 -14.40
N ALA A 253 -27.72 -1.87 -15.53
CA ALA A 253 -27.84 -2.55 -16.82
C ALA A 253 -26.54 -3.26 -17.24
N ILE A 254 -25.37 -2.68 -16.93
CA ILE A 254 -24.08 -3.37 -17.14
C ILE A 254 -24.04 -4.64 -16.29
N LEU A 255 -24.35 -4.57 -14.99
CA LEU A 255 -24.36 -5.75 -14.11
C LEU A 255 -25.30 -6.85 -14.59
N GLU A 256 -26.50 -6.50 -15.07
CA GLU A 256 -27.46 -7.47 -15.63
C GLU A 256 -26.92 -8.20 -16.87
N SER A 257 -26.00 -7.59 -17.63
CA SER A 257 -25.37 -8.20 -18.80
C SER A 257 -24.16 -9.08 -18.47
N LEU A 258 -23.60 -9.01 -17.26
CA LEU A 258 -22.41 -9.78 -16.88
C LEU A 258 -22.75 -11.25 -16.61
N GLY A 259 -21.92 -12.17 -17.10
CA GLY A 259 -22.06 -13.62 -16.86
C GLY A 259 -23.10 -14.32 -17.74
N VAL A 260 -23.75 -13.61 -18.66
CA VAL A 260 -24.61 -14.19 -19.69
C VAL A 260 -23.72 -14.61 -20.86
N ASN A 261 -23.29 -15.87 -20.87
CA ASN A 261 -22.74 -16.48 -22.08
C ASN A 261 -23.90 -16.60 -23.07
N ASN A 262 -23.89 -15.78 -24.12
CA ASN A 262 -24.68 -16.11 -25.30
C ASN A 262 -23.96 -17.28 -25.97
N ASP A 263 -24.50 -18.49 -25.76
CA ASP A 263 -24.18 -19.68 -26.57
C ASP A 263 -24.37 -19.39 -28.08
#